data_AF-A0A7X7IM60-F1
#
_entry.id   AF-A0A7X7IM60-F1
#
_cell.length_a   1.000
_cell.length_b   1.000
_cell.length_c   1.000
_cell.angle_alpha   90.00
_cell.angle_beta   90.00
_cell.angle_gamma   90.00
#
_symmetry.space_group_name_H-M   'P 1'
#
loop_
_entity.id
_entity.type
_entity.pdbx_description
1 polymer ?
#
loop_
_entity_poly.entity_id
_entity_poly.type
_entity_poly.pdbx_seq_one_letter_code
_entity_poly.pdbx_strand_id
1 'polypeptide(L)'
;MKRVFYDFAVLALAAVIGFTSCGNDGGNRGADEKGITGNVDSREEGVVLRIADAGLIQVDDNPGYNTAEWLFTVDKPGRYEVWLSTLTIDTTSLHFNDNVIITAGETRLAKKPIGDEIVTDDQSVKKPWFRADAHMGSIFFANPGEYPVQVISDRVEPYPSDVSQLSMEEHTLIASVILKPTVN
;
A
#
# COMPACT_ATOMS: atom_id res chain seq x y z
N MET A 1 -47.84 11.76 -53.04
CA MET A 1 -48.99 11.12 -52.38
C MET A 1 -48.69 11.00 -50.89
N LYS A 2 -49.63 11.43 -50.03
CA LYS A 2 -49.82 11.15 -48.58
C LYS A 2 -48.55 11.25 -47.69
N ARG A 3 -48.23 12.36 -46.99
CA ARG A 3 -48.85 12.91 -45.74
C ARG A 3 -49.54 11.85 -44.88
N VAL A 4 -49.16 11.74 -43.60
CA VAL A 4 -50.04 11.86 -42.42
C VAL A 4 -49.31 11.51 -41.09
N PHE A 5 -49.12 12.56 -40.27
CA PHE A 5 -49.30 12.75 -38.81
C PHE A 5 -48.47 12.04 -37.72
N TYR A 6 -48.11 12.92 -36.76
CA TYR A 6 -47.56 12.76 -35.41
C TYR A 6 -48.41 11.87 -34.51
N ASP A 7 -47.79 11.29 -33.47
CA ASP A 7 -48.37 11.29 -32.12
C ASP A 7 -47.28 11.22 -31.04
N PHE A 8 -47.20 12.29 -30.24
CA PHE A 8 -46.51 12.35 -28.96
C PHE A 8 -47.39 11.68 -27.91
N ALA A 9 -46.94 10.59 -27.29
CA ALA A 9 -47.56 10.05 -26.09
C ALA A 9 -46.74 10.45 -24.86
N VAL A 10 -47.11 11.59 -24.29
CA VAL A 10 -46.76 11.98 -22.92
C VAL A 10 -47.58 11.11 -21.99
N LEU A 11 -46.93 10.27 -21.20
CA LEU A 11 -47.56 9.58 -20.06
C LEU A 11 -46.93 10.12 -18.78
N ALA A 12 -47.54 11.19 -18.28
CA ALA A 12 -47.38 11.65 -16.92
C ALA A 12 -48.20 10.73 -16.01
N LEU A 13 -47.54 10.06 -15.06
CA LEU A 13 -48.21 9.48 -13.90
C LEU A 13 -47.53 9.99 -12.64
N ALA A 14 -48.12 11.03 -12.06
CA ALA A 14 -47.83 11.47 -10.71
C ALA A 14 -48.53 10.53 -9.73
N ALA A 15 -47.76 9.87 -8.88
CA ALA A 15 -48.25 9.26 -7.65
C ALA A 15 -47.46 9.85 -6.48
N VAL A 16 -48.12 10.74 -5.76
CA VAL A 16 -47.68 11.26 -4.46
C VAL A 16 -47.83 10.13 -3.45
N ILE A 17 -46.73 9.71 -2.83
CA ILE A 17 -46.74 8.89 -1.62
C ILE A 17 -45.92 9.62 -0.57
N GLY A 18 -46.56 9.83 0.58
CA GLY A 18 -46.18 10.81 1.58
C GLY A 18 -45.02 10.38 2.48
N PHE A 19 -44.46 11.39 3.14
CA PHE A 19 -43.51 11.24 4.23
C PHE A 19 -44.16 10.47 5.38
N THR A 20 -43.62 9.28 5.68
CA THR A 20 -43.78 8.66 6.99
C THR A 20 -42.43 8.70 7.69
N SER A 21 -42.27 9.69 8.57
CA SER A 21 -41.31 9.62 9.66
C SER A 21 -41.67 8.42 10.53
N CYS A 22 -40.72 7.50 10.71
CA CYS A 22 -40.67 6.61 11.85
C CYS A 22 -39.20 6.22 12.04
N GLY A 23 -38.58 6.80 13.08
CA GLY A 23 -37.35 6.28 13.61
C GLY A 23 -37.60 4.90 14.21
N ASN A 24 -36.69 3.98 13.93
CA ASN A 24 -36.27 2.98 14.88
C ASN A 24 -34.87 2.51 14.53
N ASP A 25 -34.02 2.45 15.54
CA ASP A 25 -32.63 2.02 15.50
C ASP A 25 -32.45 0.66 14.80
N GLY A 26 -31.44 0.59 13.95
CA GLY A 26 -31.13 -0.60 13.17
C GLY A 26 -29.78 -0.51 12.48
N GLY A 27 -28.72 -0.36 13.29
CA GLY A 27 -27.30 -0.56 12.98
C GLY A 27 -26.90 -0.74 11.51
N ASN A 28 -26.78 0.38 10.80
CA ASN A 28 -26.07 0.40 9.53
C ASN A 28 -24.57 0.41 9.85
N ARG A 29 -23.90 -0.75 9.68
CA ARG A 29 -22.44 -0.81 9.61
C ARG A 29 -22.05 -0.07 8.33
N GLY A 30 -21.72 1.21 8.49
CA GLY A 30 -21.04 1.98 7.47
C GLY A 30 -19.85 1.17 6.97
N ALA A 31 -19.75 1.03 5.66
CA ALA A 31 -18.48 0.77 5.03
C ALA A 31 -17.62 1.99 5.36
N ASP A 32 -16.78 1.84 6.38
CA ASP A 32 -15.70 2.77 6.65
C ASP A 32 -14.81 2.77 5.40
N GLU A 33 -14.94 3.85 4.63
CA GLU A 33 -13.98 4.32 3.66
C GLU A 33 -12.71 4.67 4.45
N LYS A 34 -11.97 3.62 4.81
CA LYS A 34 -10.73 3.72 5.57
C LYS A 34 -9.64 4.11 4.56
N GLY A 35 -9.65 5.37 4.15
CA GLY A 35 -8.42 6.02 3.70
C GLY A 35 -7.41 5.82 4.83
N ILE A 36 -6.41 4.97 4.59
CA ILE A 36 -5.38 4.64 5.56
C ILE A 36 -4.54 5.91 5.71
N THR A 37 -4.93 6.77 6.65
CA THR A 37 -4.03 7.77 7.21
C THR A 37 -2.96 6.98 7.94
N GLY A 38 -1.81 6.79 7.29
CA GLY A 38 -0.67 6.08 7.85
C GLY A 38 -0.37 6.62 9.25
N ASN A 39 -0.42 5.74 10.26
CA ASN A 39 0.03 6.08 11.59
C ASN A 39 1.53 6.40 11.48
N VAL A 40 1.85 7.68 11.64
CA VAL A 40 3.21 8.21 11.70
C VAL A 40 3.84 7.66 12.98
N ASP A 41 4.50 6.51 12.86
CA ASP A 41 5.40 6.03 13.90
C ASP A 41 6.63 6.92 13.86
N SER A 42 6.68 7.82 14.83
CA SER A 42 7.66 8.88 14.97
C SER A 42 9.07 8.32 15.12
N ARG A 43 9.83 8.34 14.01
CA ARG A 43 11.28 8.55 13.95
C ARG A 43 11.63 9.13 12.57
N GLU A 44 11.42 10.44 12.50
CA GLU A 44 11.97 11.44 11.57
C GLU A 44 11.68 11.28 10.06
N GLU A 45 10.65 12.02 9.63
CA GLU A 45 10.35 12.51 8.26
C GLU A 45 10.18 11.44 7.16
N GLY A 46 9.29 10.48 7.35
CA GLY A 46 8.86 9.59 6.26
C GLY A 46 7.49 8.95 6.48
N VAL A 47 6.78 8.67 5.39
CA VAL A 47 5.52 7.90 5.40
C VAL A 47 5.86 6.41 5.29
N VAL A 48 5.36 5.62 6.24
CA VAL A 48 5.62 4.18 6.31
C VAL A 48 4.38 3.43 5.81
N LEU A 49 4.55 2.71 4.70
CA LEU A 49 3.54 1.83 4.09
C LEU A 49 3.82 0.39 4.52
N ARG A 50 3.17 -0.06 5.58
CA ARG A 50 3.41 -1.39 6.18
C ARG A 50 2.75 -2.48 5.34
N ILE A 51 3.43 -3.61 5.18
CA ILE A 51 2.86 -4.80 4.52
C ILE A 51 1.59 -5.29 5.21
N ALA A 52 1.53 -5.16 6.55
CA ALA A 52 0.33 -5.49 7.32
C ALA A 52 -0.91 -4.67 6.96
N ASP A 53 -0.72 -3.48 6.37
CA ASP A 53 -1.79 -2.57 5.96
C ASP A 53 -2.05 -2.62 4.44
N ALA A 54 -1.35 -3.48 3.71
CA ALA A 54 -1.42 -3.57 2.25
C ALA A 54 -2.57 -4.45 1.75
N GLY A 55 -3.09 -4.13 0.57
CA GLY A 55 -3.79 -5.12 -0.25
C GLY A 55 -2.78 -6.12 -0.80
N LEU A 56 -2.87 -7.39 -0.41
CA LEU A 56 -1.95 -8.43 -0.85
C LEU A 56 -2.56 -9.27 -1.98
N ILE A 57 -1.83 -9.39 -3.08
CA ILE A 57 -2.14 -10.26 -4.21
C ILE A 57 -1.03 -11.31 -4.28
N GLN A 58 -1.39 -12.58 -4.21
CA GLN A 58 -0.47 -13.72 -4.29
C GLN A 58 -0.72 -14.46 -5.61
N VAL A 59 0.36 -14.80 -6.32
CA VAL A 59 0.34 -15.46 -7.63
C VAL A 59 1.02 -16.81 -7.47
N ASP A 60 0.24 -17.85 -7.16
CA ASP A 60 0.73 -19.17 -6.75
C ASP A 60 1.72 -19.81 -7.75
N ASP A 61 1.46 -19.65 -9.04
CA ASP A 61 2.26 -20.21 -10.13
C ASP A 61 3.46 -19.34 -10.51
N ASN A 62 3.54 -18.10 -9.98
CA ASN A 62 4.65 -17.20 -10.22
C ASN A 62 4.84 -16.19 -9.06
N PRO A 63 5.38 -16.65 -7.90
CA PRO A 63 5.50 -15.83 -6.70
C PRO A 63 6.31 -14.54 -6.90
N GLY A 64 7.20 -14.49 -7.90
CA GLY A 64 7.92 -13.26 -8.28
C GLY A 64 7.01 -12.08 -8.65
N TYR A 65 5.72 -12.32 -8.88
CA TYR A 65 4.68 -11.33 -9.16
C TYR A 65 3.72 -11.10 -7.98
N ASN A 66 4.00 -11.66 -6.81
CA ASN A 66 3.27 -11.29 -5.60
C ASN A 66 3.38 -9.78 -5.38
N THR A 67 2.24 -9.16 -5.07
CA THR A 67 2.11 -7.71 -5.05
C THR A 67 1.49 -7.23 -3.74
N ALA A 68 2.07 -6.20 -3.15
CA ALA A 68 1.51 -5.44 -2.03
C ALA A 68 1.14 -4.05 -2.53
N GLU A 69 -0.08 -3.61 -2.23
CA GLU A 69 -0.65 -2.38 -2.76
C GLU A 69 -1.14 -1.44 -1.65
N TRP A 70 -0.88 -0.15 -1.83
CA TRP A 70 -1.40 0.93 -0.99
C TRP A 70 -1.90 2.08 -1.86
N LEU A 71 -2.78 2.90 -1.28
CA LEU A 71 -3.13 4.20 -1.83
C LEU A 71 -2.46 5.30 -0.99
N PHE A 72 -1.46 5.96 -1.57
CA PHE A 72 -0.67 6.99 -0.88
C PHE A 72 -1.14 8.39 -1.29
N THR A 73 -1.45 9.25 -0.31
CA THR A 73 -1.84 10.65 -0.55
C THR A 73 -0.63 11.57 -0.48
N VAL A 74 -0.43 12.37 -1.53
CA VAL A 74 0.57 13.41 -1.61
C VAL A 74 -0.11 14.77 -1.50
N ASP A 75 0.21 15.53 -0.46
CA ASP A 75 -0.40 16.86 -0.24
C ASP A 75 0.26 17.97 -1.08
N LYS A 76 1.56 17.81 -1.37
CA LYS A 76 2.37 18.80 -2.09
C LYS A 76 3.34 18.09 -3.04
N PRO A 77 3.59 18.66 -4.23
CA PRO A 77 4.63 18.14 -5.12
C PRO A 77 5.97 18.05 -4.42
N GLY A 78 6.72 17.00 -4.70
CA GLY A 78 7.98 16.76 -4.02
C GLY A 78 8.67 15.48 -4.46
N ARG A 79 9.96 15.41 -4.15
CA ARG A 79 10.75 14.19 -4.32
C ARG A 79 10.80 13.44 -2.99
N TYR A 80 10.74 12.13 -3.07
CA TYR A 80 10.79 11.22 -1.94
C TYR A 80 11.88 10.18 -2.21
N GLU A 81 12.77 9.99 -1.25
CA GLU A 81 13.64 8.82 -1.23
C GLU A 81 12.81 7.60 -0.82
N VAL A 82 12.98 6.51 -1.57
CA VAL A 82 12.24 5.27 -1.37
C VAL A 82 13.17 4.27 -0.71
N TRP A 83 12.74 3.78 0.44
CA TRP A 83 13.44 2.74 1.20
C TRP A 83 12.55 1.52 1.34
N LEU A 84 13.11 0.34 1.11
CA LEU A 84 12.48 -0.93 1.40
C LEU A 84 12.98 -1.39 2.77
N SER A 85 12.11 -1.40 3.77
CA SER A 85 12.45 -1.93 5.08
C SER A 85 12.21 -3.43 5.11
N THR A 86 13.19 -4.17 5.60
CA THR A 86 13.12 -5.64 5.69
C THR A 86 13.42 -6.12 7.09
N LEU A 87 12.86 -7.29 7.43
CA LEU A 87 13.23 -8.04 8.62
C LEU A 87 14.04 -9.25 8.17
N THR A 88 15.23 -9.42 8.72
CA THR A 88 16.14 -10.51 8.34
C THR A 88 16.85 -11.08 9.56
N ILE A 89 17.16 -12.37 9.50
CA ILE A 89 18.09 -13.02 10.44
C ILE A 89 19.55 -13.00 9.93
N ASP A 90 19.77 -12.64 8.66
CA ASP A 90 21.08 -12.49 8.04
C ASP A 90 21.30 -11.03 7.64
N THR A 91 22.17 -10.34 8.37
CA THR A 91 22.52 -8.93 8.12
C THR A 91 23.62 -8.78 7.06
N THR A 92 24.16 -9.87 6.52
CA THR A 92 25.21 -9.88 5.49
C THR A 92 24.64 -10.05 4.08
N SER A 93 23.50 -10.73 3.96
CA SER A 93 22.76 -10.92 2.71
C SER A 93 21.26 -10.93 2.97
N LEU A 94 20.50 -10.15 2.18
CA LEU A 94 19.03 -10.11 2.25
C LEU A 94 18.35 -11.21 1.42
N HIS A 95 19.11 -12.07 0.74
CA HIS A 95 18.63 -13.28 0.07
C HIS A 95 17.42 -13.10 -0.88
N PHE A 96 17.29 -11.93 -1.50
CA PHE A 96 16.35 -11.73 -2.61
C PHE A 96 16.81 -12.50 -3.84
N ASN A 97 15.92 -13.26 -4.48
CA ASN A 97 16.24 -14.01 -5.68
C ASN A 97 16.44 -13.06 -6.87
N ASP A 98 15.54 -12.10 -7.03
CA ASP A 98 15.53 -11.11 -8.13
C ASP A 98 15.41 -9.66 -7.59
N ASN A 99 15.27 -8.71 -8.50
CA ASN A 99 14.95 -7.33 -8.19
C ASN A 99 13.57 -7.22 -7.54
N VAL A 100 13.48 -6.38 -6.51
CA VAL A 100 12.20 -5.88 -6.03
C VAL A 100 11.78 -4.71 -6.91
N ILE A 101 10.54 -4.74 -7.40
CA ILE A 101 9.97 -3.65 -8.20
C ILE A 101 9.08 -2.81 -7.29
N ILE A 102 9.28 -1.49 -7.30
CA ILE A 102 8.42 -0.53 -6.61
C ILE A 102 7.84 0.43 -7.64
N THR A 103 6.52 0.53 -7.68
CA THR A 103 5.81 1.50 -8.52
C THR A 103 5.14 2.55 -7.65
N ALA A 104 5.12 3.80 -8.11
CA ALA A 104 4.28 4.85 -7.54
C ALA A 104 3.90 5.84 -8.64
N GLY A 105 2.60 5.92 -8.95
CA GLY A 105 2.13 6.62 -10.14
C GLY A 105 2.77 6.05 -11.42
N GLU A 106 3.44 6.90 -12.20
CA GLU A 106 4.12 6.50 -13.45
C GLU A 106 5.59 6.05 -13.23
N THR A 107 6.13 6.20 -12.02
CA THR A 107 7.53 5.86 -11.76
C THR A 107 7.67 4.38 -11.39
N ARG A 108 8.69 3.73 -11.94
CA ARG A 108 9.06 2.35 -11.65
C ARG A 108 10.52 2.26 -11.24
N LEU A 109 10.77 1.82 -10.01
CA LEU A 109 12.08 1.46 -9.49
C LEU A 109 12.23 -0.06 -9.52
N ALA A 110 13.39 -0.55 -9.95
CA ALA A 110 13.71 -1.97 -9.90
C ALA A 110 15.18 -2.14 -9.52
N LYS A 111 15.42 -2.72 -8.35
CA LYS A 111 16.75 -2.92 -7.79
C LYS A 111 16.75 -4.21 -6.96
N LYS A 112 17.86 -4.94 -6.97
CA LYS A 112 18.09 -6.04 -6.03
C LYS A 112 18.44 -5.44 -4.66
N PRO A 113 17.61 -5.61 -3.62
CA PRO A 113 17.85 -4.99 -2.33
C PRO A 113 19.16 -5.47 -1.71
N ILE A 114 19.89 -4.53 -1.12
CA ILE A 114 21.05 -4.77 -0.26
C ILE A 114 20.79 -4.06 1.07
N GLY A 115 21.32 -4.58 2.17
CA GLY A 115 21.17 -3.97 3.49
C GLY A 115 22.03 -2.71 3.60
N ASP A 116 21.59 -1.61 2.98
CA ASP A 116 22.27 -0.32 2.99
C ASP A 116 22.36 0.25 4.42
N GLU A 117 21.34 0.01 5.25
CA GLU A 117 21.32 0.39 6.66
C GLU A 117 20.88 -0.81 7.53
N ILE A 118 21.75 -1.26 8.44
CA ILE A 118 21.40 -2.29 9.44
C ILE A 118 21.07 -1.60 10.76
N VAL A 119 19.84 -1.76 11.24
CA VAL A 119 19.32 -1.07 12.42
C VAL A 119 19.40 -2.00 13.62
N THR A 120 20.44 -1.82 14.43
CA THR A 120 20.76 -2.73 15.54
C THR A 120 20.03 -2.41 16.84
N ASP A 121 19.51 -1.20 16.97
CA ASP A 121 18.95 -0.67 18.23
C ASP A 121 17.41 -0.65 18.23
N ASP A 122 16.79 -1.25 17.20
CA ASP A 122 15.34 -1.32 17.06
C ASP A 122 14.73 -2.28 18.08
N GLN A 123 14.10 -1.71 19.12
CA GLN A 123 13.43 -2.48 20.17
C GLN A 123 12.08 -3.08 19.72
N SER A 124 11.57 -2.70 18.54
CA SER A 124 10.33 -3.28 18.00
C SER A 124 10.53 -4.69 17.46
N VAL A 125 11.78 -5.07 17.18
CA VAL A 125 12.16 -6.38 16.66
C VAL A 125 13.01 -7.12 17.67
N LYS A 126 12.67 -8.38 17.96
CA LYS A 126 13.43 -9.22 18.90
C LYS A 126 14.42 -10.10 18.16
N LYS A 127 15.62 -10.26 18.73
CA LYS A 127 16.59 -11.25 18.26
C LYS A 127 15.94 -12.64 18.11
N PRO A 128 16.29 -13.39 17.06
CA PRO A 128 17.41 -13.17 16.13
C PRO A 128 17.10 -12.26 14.94
N TRP A 129 15.93 -11.65 14.88
CA TRP A 129 15.57 -10.75 13.79
C TRP A 129 16.22 -9.38 13.94
N PHE A 130 16.59 -8.80 12.81
CA PHE A 130 17.12 -7.46 12.67
C PHE A 130 16.36 -6.72 11.58
N ARG A 131 16.26 -5.39 11.71
CA ARG A 131 15.78 -4.55 10.61
C ARG A 131 16.95 -4.18 9.71
N ALA A 132 16.77 -4.38 8.42
CA ALA A 132 17.72 -3.98 7.38
C ALA A 132 16.98 -3.20 6.30
N ASP A 133 17.35 -1.94 6.12
CA ASP A 133 16.69 -1.03 5.19
C ASP A 133 17.55 -0.91 3.92
N ALA A 134 16.92 -1.07 2.76
CA ALA A 134 17.53 -0.96 1.45
C ALA A 134 17.08 0.32 0.76
N HIS A 135 18.02 1.12 0.25
CA HIS A 135 17.69 2.30 -0.54
C HIS A 135 17.33 1.89 -1.96
N MET A 136 16.14 2.23 -2.43
CA MET A 136 15.62 1.77 -3.72
C MET A 136 15.71 2.84 -4.82
N GLY A 137 15.96 4.09 -4.45
CA GLY A 137 16.03 5.25 -5.34
C GLY A 137 15.13 6.38 -4.87
N SER A 138 14.73 7.26 -5.80
CA SER A 138 13.81 8.35 -5.51
C SER A 138 12.67 8.45 -6.52
N ILE A 139 11.53 8.96 -6.07
CA ILE A 139 10.32 9.20 -6.88
C ILE A 139 9.95 10.67 -6.75
N PHE A 140 9.53 11.29 -7.85
CA PHE A 140 9.02 12.65 -7.86
C PHE A 140 7.52 12.64 -8.14
N PHE A 141 6.74 13.17 -7.20
CA PHE A 141 5.31 13.41 -7.39
C PHE A 141 5.11 14.85 -7.86
N ALA A 142 4.68 15.01 -9.11
CA ALA A 142 4.58 16.33 -9.73
C ALA A 142 3.38 17.15 -9.25
N ASN A 143 2.32 16.49 -8.77
CA ASN A 143 1.07 17.11 -8.33
C ASN A 143 0.64 16.53 -6.98
N PRO A 144 -0.15 17.26 -6.18
CA PRO A 144 -0.92 16.66 -5.12
C PRO A 144 -1.93 15.64 -5.66
N GLY A 145 -2.25 14.62 -4.87
CA GLY A 145 -3.25 13.62 -5.22
C GLY A 145 -2.98 12.26 -4.60
N GLU A 146 -3.84 11.32 -4.94
CA GLU A 146 -3.69 9.92 -4.53
C GLU A 146 -2.91 9.15 -5.59
N TYR A 147 -1.93 8.38 -5.14
CA TYR A 147 -1.05 7.58 -5.98
C TYR A 147 -1.08 6.12 -5.52
N PRO A 148 -1.42 5.17 -6.41
CA PRO A 148 -1.21 3.76 -6.10
C PRO A 148 0.28 3.52 -5.96
N VAL A 149 0.67 2.86 -4.87
CA VAL A 149 2.03 2.39 -4.62
C VAL A 149 2.00 0.87 -4.58
N GLN A 150 2.89 0.22 -5.31
CA GLN A 150 2.99 -1.23 -5.32
C GLN A 150 4.42 -1.68 -5.05
N VAL A 151 4.55 -2.80 -4.34
CA VAL A 151 5.79 -3.59 -4.27
C VAL A 151 5.52 -4.94 -4.89
N ILE A 152 6.40 -5.39 -5.79
CA ILE A 152 6.30 -6.68 -6.48
C ILE A 152 7.57 -7.47 -6.23
N SER A 153 7.44 -8.67 -5.63
CA SER A 153 8.54 -9.60 -5.33
C SER A 153 8.01 -10.91 -4.77
N ASP A 154 8.79 -11.98 -4.96
CA ASP A 154 8.63 -13.28 -4.28
C ASP A 154 8.64 -13.22 -2.75
N ARG A 155 9.13 -12.14 -2.15
CA ARG A 155 9.15 -11.88 -0.70
C ARG A 155 7.98 -11.00 -0.24
N VAL A 156 7.01 -10.73 -1.10
CA VAL A 156 5.72 -10.16 -0.69
C VAL A 156 4.84 -11.28 -0.20
N GLU A 157 4.74 -11.42 1.11
CA GLU A 157 3.97 -12.46 1.77
C GLU A 157 3.31 -11.92 3.05
N PRO A 158 2.15 -12.46 3.46
CA PRO A 158 1.56 -12.14 4.74
C PRO A 158 2.37 -12.79 5.87
N TYR A 159 2.66 -12.02 6.91
CA TYR A 159 3.30 -12.52 8.13
C TYR A 159 2.59 -11.99 9.38
N PRO A 160 2.63 -12.72 10.51
CA PRO A 160 2.03 -12.26 11.76
C PRO A 160 2.74 -11.01 12.25
N SER A 161 2.01 -10.10 12.91
CA SER A 161 2.60 -8.90 13.51
C SER A 161 3.71 -9.21 14.53
N ASP A 162 3.69 -10.43 15.10
CA ASP A 162 4.75 -10.96 15.94
C ASP A 162 5.62 -11.94 15.15
N VAL A 163 6.72 -11.43 14.59
CA VAL A 163 7.67 -12.20 13.77
C VAL A 163 8.44 -13.25 14.57
N SER A 164 8.35 -13.27 15.91
CA SER A 164 8.92 -14.36 16.71
C SER A 164 8.21 -15.70 16.50
N GLN A 165 7.02 -15.69 15.87
CA GLN A 165 6.23 -16.88 15.54
C GLN A 165 6.64 -17.53 14.21
N LEU A 166 7.48 -16.87 13.41
CA LEU A 166 7.95 -17.40 12.14
C LEU A 166 9.03 -18.46 12.37
N SER A 167 9.07 -19.49 11.51
CA SER A 167 10.19 -20.44 11.51
C SER A 167 11.48 -19.68 11.17
N MET A 168 12.65 -20.18 11.60
CA MET A 168 13.94 -19.49 11.42
C MET A 168 14.72 -19.95 10.16
N GLU A 169 14.02 -20.39 9.12
CA GLU A 169 14.65 -20.83 7.86
C GLU A 169 15.04 -19.64 6.97
N GLU A 170 16.28 -19.14 7.05
CA GLU A 170 16.85 -18.11 6.13
C GLU A 170 15.86 -17.01 5.65
N HIS A 171 15.08 -16.48 6.59
CA HIS A 171 14.00 -15.59 6.24
C HIS A 171 14.50 -14.15 6.17
N THR A 172 14.29 -13.55 5.01
CA THR A 172 14.18 -12.10 4.83
C THR A 172 12.76 -11.80 4.39
N LEU A 173 12.11 -10.87 5.08
CA LEU A 173 10.74 -10.46 4.85
C LEU A 173 10.72 -8.99 4.47
N ILE A 174 9.85 -8.61 3.55
CA ILE A 174 9.55 -7.19 3.33
C ILE A 174 8.65 -6.71 4.47
N ALA A 175 9.08 -5.68 5.20
CA ALA A 175 8.33 -5.12 6.31
C ALA A 175 7.40 -3.99 5.86
N SER A 176 7.97 -3.05 5.10
CA SER A 176 7.30 -1.84 4.66
C SER A 176 8.06 -1.14 3.54
N VAL A 177 7.39 -0.25 2.83
CA VAL A 177 8.04 0.83 2.06
C VAL A 177 8.04 2.10 2.88
N ILE A 178 9.17 2.79 2.94
CA ILE A 178 9.30 4.08 3.60
C ILE A 178 9.56 5.15 2.55
N LEU A 179 8.68 6.14 2.46
CA LEU A 179 8.80 7.29 1.58
C LEU A 179 9.25 8.49 2.40
N LYS A 180 10.52 8.87 2.28
CA LYS A 180 11.10 10.01 3.01
C LYS A 180 11.12 11.24 2.10
N PRO A 181 10.35 12.31 2.36
CA PRO A 181 10.42 13.53 1.56
C PRO A 181 11.84 14.09 1.59
N THR A 182 12.38 14.47 0.43
CA THR A 182 13.58 15.29 0.39
C THR A 182 13.16 16.74 0.60
N VAL A 183 13.70 17.39 1.62
CA VAL A 183 13.49 18.83 1.82
C VAL A 183 14.05 19.56 0.58
N ASN A 184 13.18 20.32 -0.10
CA ASN A 184 13.62 21.34 -1.06
C ASN A 184 13.73 22.69 -0.34
#